data_AF-A0A3A9ZJR0-F1
#
_entry.id   AF-A0A3A9ZJR0-F1
#
_cell.length_a   1.000
_cell.length_b   1.000
_cell.length_c   1.000
_cell.angle_alpha   90.00
_cell.angle_beta   90.00
_cell.angle_gamma   90.00
#
_symmetry.space_group_name_H-M   'P 1'
#
loop_
_entity.id
_entity.type
_entity.pdbx_description
1 polymer ?
#
loop_
_entity_poly.entity_id
_entity_poly.type
_entity_poly.pdbx_seq_one_letter_code
_entity_poly.pdbx_strand_id
1 'polypeptide(L)'
;MNRPLDPGTPDGFRAARHLDVLIPTRNRPAELAVTLSGLAAQQDVPGFGVVVSDQSDGEAAYRHPAAATMVRALRHRGHPVLLTRRLPRRGLAEHRAALLAASAARYVLCLDDDIWLEPDALHRLVTAIEELGCGFVGNAVHGLSYVDDVRPETHRHYEEWDGPPTPERIRPGTPQWQRASIHSAANLLHVTRTVDLPAGSWRAYKVSWIGGCVLYDRAKLVDSGGFDFWRRVQEKHQGEDVAAQLAVLARHGGAGVLPSGAYHLESPTTVTDRDVEAWEVVLADEDTPQPA
;
A
#
# COMPACT_ATOMS: atom_id res chain seq x y z
N MET A 1 -19.09 10.40 26.54
CA MET A 1 -19.99 10.17 25.38
C MET A 1 -19.20 10.35 24.10
N ASN A 2 -19.11 9.33 23.24
CA ASN A 2 -18.51 9.46 21.91
C ASN A 2 -19.38 10.38 21.05
N ARG A 3 -18.82 11.49 20.57
CA ARG A 3 -19.51 12.35 19.60
C ARG A 3 -19.67 11.58 18.30
N PRO A 4 -20.84 11.65 17.62
CA PRO A 4 -21.03 10.99 16.34
C PRO A 4 -19.95 11.45 15.35
N LEU A 5 -19.49 10.50 14.54
CA LEU A 5 -18.56 10.73 13.44
C LEU A 5 -19.35 10.47 12.15
N ASP A 6 -19.50 11.49 11.33
CA ASP A 6 -20.12 11.36 10.02
C ASP A 6 -19.33 10.34 9.18
N PRO A 7 -19.92 9.25 8.67
CA PRO A 7 -19.21 8.30 7.81
C PRO A 7 -18.90 8.84 6.41
N GLY A 8 -19.56 9.92 5.96
CA GLY A 8 -19.58 10.31 4.55
C GLY A 8 -20.46 9.39 3.71
N THR A 9 -20.55 9.67 2.40
CA THR A 9 -21.37 8.87 1.47
C THR A 9 -20.49 8.30 0.35
N PRO A 10 -20.70 7.04 -0.08
CA PRO A 10 -19.95 6.46 -1.19
C PRO A 10 -20.04 7.30 -2.48
N ASP A 11 -21.24 7.77 -2.84
CA ASP A 11 -21.45 8.58 -4.04
C ASP A 11 -20.76 9.95 -3.94
N GLY A 12 -20.76 10.56 -2.75
CA GLY A 12 -20.05 11.83 -2.52
C GLY A 12 -18.53 11.67 -2.50
N PHE A 13 -18.03 10.50 -2.06
CA PHE A 13 -16.61 10.20 -2.06
C PHE A 13 -16.11 9.81 -3.45
N ARG A 14 -16.87 9.06 -4.25
CA ARG A 14 -16.44 8.59 -5.56
C ARG A 14 -16.43 9.72 -6.60
N ALA A 15 -15.35 10.49 -6.60
CA ALA A 15 -15.16 11.62 -7.50
C ALA A 15 -13.77 11.56 -8.15
N ALA A 16 -13.62 12.23 -9.30
CA ALA A 16 -12.32 12.41 -9.91
C ALA A 16 -11.42 13.24 -8.98
N ARG A 17 -10.29 12.66 -8.58
CA ARG A 17 -9.25 13.29 -7.77
C ARG A 17 -7.88 12.88 -8.27
N HIS A 18 -6.86 13.59 -7.82
CA HIS A 18 -5.50 13.20 -8.12
C HIS A 18 -5.10 11.91 -7.37
N LEU A 19 -5.42 11.85 -6.08
CA LEU A 19 -5.04 10.77 -5.18
C LEU A 19 -6.20 10.41 -4.23
N ASP A 20 -6.45 9.12 -4.05
CA ASP A 20 -7.16 8.58 -2.89
C ASP A 20 -6.29 7.55 -2.16
N VAL A 21 -6.38 7.51 -0.83
CA VAL A 21 -5.72 6.52 0.04
C VAL A 21 -6.73 5.48 0.52
N LEU A 22 -6.39 4.21 0.37
CA LEU A 22 -7.26 3.05 0.57
C LEU A 22 -6.77 2.21 1.76
N ILE A 23 -7.51 2.24 2.87
CA ILE A 23 -7.07 1.63 4.14
C ILE A 23 -8.06 0.54 4.60
N PRO A 24 -7.68 -0.75 4.53
CA PRO A 24 -8.40 -1.81 5.23
C PRO A 24 -8.01 -1.80 6.72
N THR A 25 -8.96 -2.05 7.62
CA THR A 25 -8.66 -2.16 9.07
C THR A 25 -9.54 -3.18 9.76
N ARG A 26 -9.02 -3.81 10.82
CA ARG A 26 -9.77 -4.75 11.68
C ARG A 26 -9.19 -4.79 13.08
N ASN A 27 -10.00 -4.44 14.08
CA ASN A 27 -9.68 -4.52 15.51
C ASN A 27 -8.38 -3.76 15.90
N ARG A 28 -8.03 -2.69 15.18
CA ARG A 28 -6.76 -1.96 15.30
C ARG A 28 -6.95 -0.44 15.46
N PRO A 29 -7.65 0.02 16.52
CA PRO A 29 -7.96 1.43 16.68
C PRO A 29 -6.73 2.32 16.96
N ALA A 30 -5.67 1.77 17.56
CA ALA A 30 -4.45 2.53 17.89
C ALA A 30 -3.58 2.71 16.64
N GLU A 31 -3.37 1.62 15.90
CA GLU A 31 -2.60 1.59 14.67
C GLU A 31 -3.24 2.52 13.63
N LEU A 32 -4.54 2.36 13.41
CA LEU A 32 -5.29 3.20 12.49
C LEU A 32 -5.17 4.68 12.85
N ALA A 33 -5.16 5.03 14.14
CA ALA A 33 -4.99 6.41 14.56
C ALA A 33 -3.60 6.96 14.21
N VAL A 34 -2.53 6.16 14.30
CA VAL A 34 -1.19 6.58 13.90
C VAL A 34 -1.08 6.72 12.38
N THR A 35 -1.63 5.77 11.62
CA THR A 35 -1.67 5.84 10.15
C THR A 35 -2.41 7.10 9.68
N LEU A 36 -3.59 7.37 10.24
CA LEU A 36 -4.36 8.57 9.92
C LEU A 36 -3.66 9.87 10.38
N SER A 37 -2.83 9.83 11.42
CA SER A 37 -2.06 11.01 11.86
C SER A 37 -0.93 11.34 10.89
N GLY A 38 -0.23 10.33 10.36
CA GLY A 38 0.75 10.49 9.29
C GLY A 38 0.12 11.09 8.03
N LEU A 39 -1.07 10.63 7.65
CA LEU A 39 -1.85 11.23 6.55
C LEU A 39 -2.27 12.68 6.83
N ALA A 40 -2.72 12.98 8.05
CA ALA A 40 -3.11 14.34 8.42
C ALA A 40 -1.93 15.34 8.41
N ALA A 41 -0.70 14.84 8.51
CA ALA A 41 0.53 15.62 8.50
C ALA A 41 1.10 15.86 7.09
N GLN A 42 0.51 15.26 6.05
CA GLN A 42 1.05 15.33 4.69
C GLN A 42 1.08 16.77 4.15
N GLN A 43 2.12 17.05 3.38
CA GLN A 43 2.42 18.35 2.78
C GLN A 43 2.37 18.24 1.25
N ASP A 44 2.10 19.35 0.58
CA ASP A 44 2.18 19.49 -0.89
C ASP A 44 1.37 18.48 -1.73
N VAL A 45 0.32 17.91 -1.13
CA VAL A 45 -0.69 17.08 -1.81
C VAL A 45 -2.09 17.48 -1.32
N PRO A 46 -2.65 18.62 -1.78
CA PRO A 46 -3.93 19.09 -1.26
C PRO A 46 -5.09 18.21 -1.74
N GLY A 47 -6.10 18.04 -0.90
CA GLY A 47 -7.40 17.48 -1.30
C GLY A 47 -7.43 16.00 -1.68
N PHE A 48 -6.39 15.21 -1.35
CA PHE A 48 -6.48 13.75 -1.50
C PHE A 48 -7.61 13.18 -0.64
N GLY A 49 -8.29 12.14 -1.13
CA GLY A 49 -9.31 11.43 -0.38
C GLY A 49 -8.74 10.32 0.48
N VAL A 50 -9.43 9.96 1.56
CA VAL A 50 -9.11 8.79 2.39
C VAL A 50 -10.36 7.93 2.53
N VAL A 51 -10.29 6.66 2.18
CA VAL A 51 -11.34 5.69 2.50
C VAL A 51 -10.80 4.65 3.47
N VAL A 52 -11.48 4.53 4.61
CA VAL A 52 -11.24 3.48 5.60
C VAL A 52 -12.39 2.48 5.50
N SER A 53 -12.05 1.21 5.36
CA SER A 53 -13.03 0.13 5.39
C SER A 53 -12.75 -0.81 6.56
N ASP A 54 -13.69 -0.90 7.48
CA ASP A 54 -13.56 -1.62 8.74
C ASP A 54 -14.23 -3.00 8.70
N GLN A 55 -13.50 -4.00 9.21
CA GLN A 55 -13.97 -5.37 9.44
C GLN A 55 -13.82 -5.78 10.93
N SER A 56 -13.82 -4.82 11.85
CA SER A 56 -13.73 -5.08 13.29
C SER A 56 -14.92 -5.91 13.75
N ASP A 57 -14.68 -6.87 14.65
CA ASP A 57 -15.71 -7.78 15.15
C ASP A 57 -16.72 -7.03 16.04
N GLY A 58 -16.27 -5.96 16.71
CA GLY A 58 -17.07 -5.11 17.58
C GLY A 58 -17.39 -3.73 16.97
N GLU A 59 -17.14 -2.69 17.77
CA GLU A 59 -17.21 -1.31 17.29
C GLU A 59 -16.12 -1.07 16.23
N ALA A 60 -16.45 -0.35 15.17
CA ALA A 60 -15.48 -0.03 14.13
C ALA A 60 -14.30 0.78 14.69
N ALA A 61 -13.07 0.44 14.29
CA ALA A 61 -11.83 1.01 14.80
C ALA A 61 -11.80 2.54 14.66
N TYR A 62 -12.35 3.08 13.57
CA TYR A 62 -12.44 4.52 13.33
C TYR A 62 -13.36 5.27 14.31
N ARG A 63 -14.19 4.58 15.12
CA ARG A 63 -15.04 5.22 16.15
C ARG A 63 -14.28 5.45 17.45
N HIS A 64 -13.14 4.79 17.65
CA HIS A 64 -12.27 5.06 18.78
C HIS A 64 -11.84 6.54 18.79
N PRO A 65 -11.82 7.24 19.94
CA PRO A 65 -11.55 8.68 19.99
C PRO A 65 -10.27 9.13 19.30
N ALA A 66 -9.20 8.33 19.35
CA ALA A 66 -7.94 8.63 18.68
C ALA A 66 -8.09 8.68 17.14
N ALA A 67 -8.61 7.60 16.54
CA ALA A 67 -8.84 7.52 15.09
C ALA A 67 -9.88 8.55 14.64
N ALA A 68 -10.99 8.70 15.38
CA ALA A 68 -12.03 9.67 15.09
C ALA A 68 -11.51 11.13 15.11
N THR A 69 -10.52 11.44 15.94
CA THR A 69 -9.88 12.76 15.97
C THR A 69 -9.04 13.00 14.72
N MET A 70 -8.29 11.99 14.26
CA MET A 70 -7.52 12.12 13.02
C MET A 70 -8.39 12.22 11.77
N VAL A 71 -9.54 11.52 11.73
CA VAL A 71 -10.55 11.74 10.68
C VAL A 71 -11.04 13.20 10.66
N ARG A 72 -11.30 13.78 11.83
CA ARG A 72 -11.71 15.19 11.93
C ARG A 72 -10.59 16.14 11.49
N ALA A 73 -9.34 15.84 11.82
CA ALA A 73 -8.18 16.62 11.39
C ALA A 73 -8.03 16.60 9.86
N LEU A 74 -8.12 15.43 9.22
CA LEU A 74 -8.12 15.29 7.77
C LEU A 74 -9.22 16.15 7.12
N ARG A 75 -10.46 16.03 7.59
CA ARG A 75 -11.58 16.82 7.08
C ARG A 75 -11.40 18.32 7.29
N HIS A 76 -10.90 18.73 8.46
CA HIS A 76 -10.63 20.13 8.75
C HIS A 76 -9.59 20.73 7.80
N ARG A 77 -8.64 19.92 7.32
CA ARG A 77 -7.62 20.30 6.32
C ARG A 77 -8.09 20.14 4.87
N GLY A 78 -9.37 19.83 4.65
CA GLY A 78 -9.96 19.74 3.32
C GLY A 78 -9.82 18.37 2.64
N HIS A 79 -9.41 17.32 3.36
CA HIS A 79 -9.33 15.96 2.82
C HIS A 79 -10.66 15.23 3.04
N PRO A 80 -11.38 14.82 1.98
CA PRO A 80 -12.61 14.06 2.13
C PRO A 80 -12.30 12.68 2.71
N VAL A 81 -13.09 12.24 3.69
CA VAL A 81 -12.93 10.93 4.33
C VAL A 81 -14.22 10.13 4.23
N LEU A 82 -14.14 8.93 3.68
CA LEU A 82 -15.21 7.92 3.67
C LEU A 82 -14.90 6.82 4.68
N LEU A 83 -15.84 6.51 5.56
CA LEU A 83 -15.76 5.45 6.54
C LEU A 83 -16.82 4.40 6.23
N THR A 84 -16.40 3.18 5.95
CA THR A 84 -17.30 2.07 5.61
C THR A 84 -17.07 0.87 6.50
N ARG A 85 -18.05 -0.02 6.57
CA ARG A 85 -17.88 -1.38 7.09
C ARG A 85 -18.09 -2.37 5.96
N ARG A 86 -17.23 -3.40 5.86
CA ARG A 86 -17.31 -4.43 4.82
C ARG A 86 -17.51 -5.81 5.42
N LEU A 87 -18.75 -6.09 5.84
CA LEU A 87 -19.15 -7.36 6.42
C LEU A 87 -20.20 -8.06 5.54
N PRO A 88 -20.25 -9.40 5.49
CA PRO A 88 -19.33 -10.36 6.13
C PRO A 88 -17.93 -10.32 5.50
N ARG A 89 -16.94 -10.85 6.22
CA ARG A 89 -15.56 -10.97 5.71
C ARG A 89 -15.51 -11.96 4.56
N ARG A 90 -14.69 -11.66 3.55
CA ARG A 90 -14.47 -12.49 2.34
C ARG A 90 -12.99 -12.56 1.94
N GLY A 91 -12.11 -12.29 2.91
CA GLY A 91 -10.66 -12.22 2.71
C GLY A 91 -10.15 -10.83 2.33
N LEU A 92 -8.84 -10.62 2.48
CA LEU A 92 -8.21 -9.30 2.32
C LEU A 92 -8.23 -8.83 0.86
N ALA A 93 -8.10 -9.74 -0.11
CA ALA A 93 -8.23 -9.43 -1.54
C ALA A 93 -9.61 -8.82 -1.87
N GLU A 94 -10.69 -9.38 -1.32
CA GLU A 94 -12.04 -8.84 -1.49
C GLU A 94 -12.18 -7.46 -0.84
N HIS A 95 -11.57 -7.30 0.34
CA HIS A 95 -11.59 -6.04 1.08
C HIS A 95 -10.88 -4.92 0.30
N ARG A 96 -9.71 -5.21 -0.28
CA ARG A 96 -8.99 -4.30 -1.18
C ARG A 96 -9.75 -4.04 -2.48
N ALA A 97 -10.43 -5.04 -3.06
CA ALA A 97 -11.29 -4.84 -4.23
C ALA A 97 -12.44 -3.88 -3.93
N ALA A 98 -13.08 -3.99 -2.76
CA ALA A 98 -14.13 -3.08 -2.32
C ALA A 98 -13.62 -1.64 -2.14
N LEU A 99 -12.42 -1.46 -1.58
CA LEU A 99 -11.77 -0.17 -1.45
C LEU A 99 -11.45 0.45 -2.82
N LEU A 100 -10.89 -0.33 -3.75
CA LEU A 100 -10.58 0.12 -5.11
C LEU A 100 -11.86 0.57 -5.87
N ALA A 101 -12.96 -0.15 -5.67
CA ALA A 101 -14.26 0.19 -6.28
C ALA A 101 -14.86 1.50 -5.75
N ALA A 102 -14.52 1.91 -4.52
CA ALA A 102 -15.00 3.15 -3.91
C ALA A 102 -14.30 4.40 -4.49
N SER A 103 -13.10 4.24 -5.07
CA SER A 103 -12.33 5.35 -5.63
C SER A 103 -12.54 5.55 -7.13
N ALA A 104 -12.50 6.82 -7.55
CA ALA A 104 -12.40 7.24 -8.94
C ALA A 104 -11.17 8.15 -9.19
N ALA A 105 -10.20 8.16 -8.26
CA ALA A 105 -8.97 8.94 -8.39
C ALA A 105 -8.06 8.42 -9.50
N ARG A 106 -7.18 9.27 -10.02
CA ARG A 106 -6.13 8.89 -10.98
C ARG A 106 -5.14 7.93 -10.33
N TYR A 107 -4.66 8.27 -9.15
CA TYR A 107 -3.76 7.45 -8.36
C TYR A 107 -4.45 6.93 -7.10
N VAL A 108 -4.15 5.68 -6.73
CA VAL A 108 -4.66 5.06 -5.51
C VAL A 108 -3.52 4.49 -4.68
N LEU A 109 -3.39 4.96 -3.44
CA LEU A 109 -2.43 4.42 -2.49
C LEU A 109 -3.10 3.30 -1.69
N CYS A 110 -2.66 2.06 -1.89
CA CYS A 110 -2.98 0.98 -0.98
C CYS A 110 -2.07 1.10 0.25
N LEU A 111 -2.66 1.39 1.41
CA LEU A 111 -1.94 1.63 2.66
C LEU A 111 -2.51 0.74 3.77
N ASP A 112 -1.64 0.00 4.44
CA ASP A 112 -2.03 -0.78 5.63
C ASP A 112 -2.28 0.12 6.84
N ASP A 113 -3.10 -0.36 7.77
CA ASP A 113 -3.54 0.44 8.91
C ASP A 113 -2.50 0.63 10.01
N ASP A 114 -1.29 0.09 9.84
CA ASP A 114 -0.19 0.12 10.80
C ASP A 114 1.10 0.75 10.26
N ILE A 115 0.96 1.75 9.38
CA ILE A 115 2.06 2.46 8.74
C ILE A 115 1.99 3.96 9.04
N TRP A 116 3.04 4.49 9.67
CA TRP A 116 3.24 5.93 9.76
C TRP A 116 4.05 6.44 8.56
N LEU A 117 3.58 7.53 7.94
CA LEU A 117 4.23 8.18 6.81
C LEU A 117 4.84 9.53 7.21
N GLU A 118 6.06 9.80 6.76
CA GLU A 118 6.69 11.12 6.87
C GLU A 118 5.88 12.19 6.11
N PRO A 119 5.94 13.47 6.53
CA PRO A 119 5.12 14.55 5.97
C PRO A 119 5.21 14.76 4.45
N ASP A 120 6.32 14.38 3.81
CA ASP A 120 6.56 14.54 2.38
C ASP A 120 6.34 13.24 1.57
N ALA A 121 5.98 12.13 2.22
CA ALA A 121 5.94 10.81 1.60
C ALA A 121 4.91 10.70 0.46
N LEU A 122 3.71 11.26 0.62
CA LEU A 122 2.70 11.26 -0.46
C LEU A 122 3.15 12.11 -1.65
N HIS A 123 3.74 13.28 -1.38
CA HIS A 123 4.26 14.15 -2.43
C HIS A 123 5.34 13.43 -3.23
N ARG A 124 6.30 12.80 -2.55
CA ARG A 124 7.37 12.00 -3.17
C ARG A 124 6.84 10.84 -4.01
N LEU A 125 5.86 10.08 -3.51
CA LEU A 125 5.25 8.98 -4.27
C LEU A 125 4.52 9.47 -5.53
N VAL A 126 3.74 10.55 -5.42
CA VAL A 126 3.00 11.13 -6.55
C VAL A 126 3.98 11.65 -7.61
N THR A 127 4.98 12.42 -7.20
CA THR A 127 6.03 12.91 -8.11
C THR A 127 6.74 11.75 -8.81
N ALA A 128 7.12 10.71 -8.08
CA ALA A 128 7.81 9.55 -8.65
C ALA A 128 6.95 8.81 -9.68
N ILE A 129 5.67 8.52 -9.40
CA ILE A 129 4.83 7.78 -10.37
C ILE A 129 4.52 8.62 -11.62
N GLU A 130 4.41 9.94 -11.48
CA GLU A 130 4.21 10.85 -12.60
C GLU A 130 5.44 10.93 -13.51
N GLU A 131 6.63 11.06 -12.93
CA GLU A 131 7.88 11.12 -13.68
C GLU A 131 8.25 9.78 -14.34
N LEU A 132 8.05 8.66 -13.63
CA LEU A 132 8.41 7.33 -14.12
C LEU A 132 7.38 6.78 -15.12
N GLY A 133 6.12 7.21 -15.03
CA GLY A 133 5.05 6.74 -15.91
C GLY A 133 4.81 5.22 -15.85
N CYS A 134 5.16 4.56 -14.74
CA CYS A 134 5.02 3.11 -14.54
C CYS A 134 3.64 2.72 -13.97
N GLY A 135 3.44 1.43 -13.69
CA GLY A 135 2.22 0.89 -13.11
C GLY A 135 2.05 1.20 -11.62
N PHE A 136 3.14 1.13 -10.86
CA PHE A 136 3.16 1.46 -9.45
C PHE A 136 4.53 1.97 -8.98
N VAL A 137 4.49 2.73 -7.88
CA VAL A 137 5.65 3.01 -7.04
C VAL A 137 5.30 2.70 -5.59
N GLY A 138 6.28 2.38 -4.74
CA GLY A 138 6.00 2.13 -3.33
C GLY A 138 7.13 2.43 -2.38
N ASN A 139 6.75 2.59 -1.13
CA ASN A 139 7.64 2.83 -0.01
C ASN A 139 7.73 1.55 0.82
N ALA A 140 8.92 0.94 0.88
CA ALA A 140 9.11 -0.21 1.76
C ALA A 140 9.07 0.24 3.23
N VAL A 141 8.29 -0.44 4.05
CA VAL A 141 8.06 -0.04 5.43
C VAL A 141 9.24 -0.42 6.33
N HIS A 142 9.75 0.53 7.12
CA HIS A 142 10.87 0.28 8.03
C HIS A 142 10.37 -0.21 9.40
N GLY A 143 10.87 -1.36 9.84
CA GLY A 143 10.74 -1.82 11.23
C GLY A 143 11.88 -1.27 12.08
N LEU A 144 11.61 -0.20 12.84
CA LEU A 144 12.65 0.53 13.57
C LEU A 144 13.24 -0.25 14.74
N SER A 145 12.57 -1.29 15.26
CA SER A 145 13.16 -2.18 16.25
C SER A 145 14.44 -2.89 15.76
N TYR A 146 14.67 -2.92 14.45
CA TYR A 146 15.84 -3.50 13.80
C TYR A 146 16.87 -2.46 13.32
N VAL A 147 16.80 -1.21 13.79
CA VAL A 147 17.70 -0.14 13.32
C VAL A 147 19.19 -0.47 13.54
N ASP A 148 19.51 -1.26 14.56
CA ASP A 148 20.88 -1.68 14.91
C ASP A 148 21.23 -3.08 14.35
N ASP A 149 20.27 -3.80 13.74
CA ASP A 149 20.46 -5.12 13.14
C ASP A 149 20.80 -4.98 11.64
N VAL A 150 22.06 -4.71 11.35
CA VAL A 150 22.55 -4.52 9.97
C VAL A 150 22.77 -5.86 9.28
N ARG A 151 22.15 -6.04 8.09
CA ARG A 151 22.17 -7.28 7.30
C ARG A 151 22.73 -7.06 5.88
N PRO A 152 24.06 -6.88 5.72
CA PRO A 152 24.67 -6.49 4.45
C PRO A 152 24.37 -7.42 3.27
N GLU A 153 24.16 -8.71 3.53
CA GLU A 153 23.80 -9.71 2.54
C GLU A 153 22.47 -9.43 1.85
N THR A 154 21.58 -8.68 2.49
CA THR A 154 20.32 -8.23 1.88
C THR A 154 20.54 -7.00 1.00
N HIS A 155 21.42 -6.08 1.41
CA HIS A 155 21.63 -4.78 0.75
C HIS A 155 22.08 -4.91 -0.71
N ARG A 156 22.78 -6.00 -1.05
CA ARG A 156 23.21 -6.32 -2.43
C ARG A 156 22.07 -6.42 -3.45
N HIS A 157 20.84 -6.55 -2.97
CA HIS A 157 19.64 -6.66 -3.81
C HIS A 157 19.03 -5.28 -4.15
N TYR A 158 19.57 -4.19 -3.62
CA TYR A 158 19.25 -2.83 -4.07
C TYR A 158 19.93 -2.55 -5.42
N GLU A 159 19.12 -2.21 -6.41
CA GLU A 159 19.57 -1.87 -7.76
C GLU A 159 18.71 -0.72 -8.28
N GLU A 160 19.31 0.43 -8.59
CA GLU A 160 18.59 1.58 -9.14
C GLU A 160 18.11 1.32 -10.57
N TRP A 161 16.99 1.93 -10.95
CA TRP A 161 16.59 1.99 -12.35
C TRP A 161 17.46 3.01 -13.11
N ASP A 162 18.00 2.60 -14.25
CA ASP A 162 18.60 3.51 -15.24
C ASP A 162 17.53 3.86 -16.30
N GLY A 163 16.75 4.89 -16.00
CA GLY A 163 15.59 5.32 -16.79
C GLY A 163 14.24 4.80 -16.26
N PRO A 164 13.16 4.90 -17.06
CA PRO A 164 11.82 4.48 -16.65
C PRO A 164 11.74 2.97 -16.37
N PRO A 165 10.95 2.53 -15.36
CA PRO A 165 10.73 1.13 -15.10
C PRO A 165 10.10 0.43 -16.31
N THR A 166 10.63 -0.73 -16.66
CA THR A 166 10.09 -1.56 -17.74
C THR A 166 9.32 -2.76 -17.17
N PRO A 167 8.35 -3.32 -17.91
CA PRO A 167 7.62 -4.50 -17.45
C PRO A 167 8.56 -5.69 -17.19
N GLU A 168 8.41 -6.32 -16.02
CA GLU A 168 9.18 -7.51 -15.63
C GLU A 168 8.23 -8.61 -15.13
N ARG A 169 8.36 -9.82 -15.68
CA ARG A 169 7.67 -11.02 -15.15
C ARG A 169 8.59 -11.71 -14.14
N ILE A 170 8.33 -11.46 -12.85
CA ILE A 170 9.13 -12.02 -11.75
C ILE A 170 8.41 -13.23 -11.15
N ARG A 171 9.16 -14.30 -10.85
CA ARG A 171 8.65 -15.56 -10.31
C ARG A 171 9.46 -15.99 -9.08
N PRO A 172 8.86 -16.72 -8.11
CA PRO A 172 9.61 -17.35 -7.02
C PRO A 172 10.76 -18.21 -7.55
N GLY A 173 11.87 -18.24 -6.81
CA GLY A 173 13.06 -19.00 -7.18
C GLY A 173 13.98 -18.30 -8.19
N THR A 174 13.60 -17.14 -8.75
CA THR A 174 14.51 -16.35 -9.61
C THR A 174 15.35 -15.36 -8.80
N PRO A 175 16.49 -14.88 -9.34
CA PRO A 175 17.27 -13.82 -8.70
C PRO A 175 16.48 -12.54 -8.45
N GLN A 176 15.57 -12.18 -9.36
CA GLN A 176 14.74 -10.97 -9.24
C GLN A 176 13.77 -11.07 -8.05
N TRP A 177 13.28 -12.25 -7.71
CA TRP A 177 12.42 -12.46 -6.53
C TRP A 177 13.09 -12.01 -5.23
N GLN A 178 14.41 -12.20 -5.15
CA GLN A 178 15.21 -11.86 -3.97
C GLN A 178 15.28 -10.35 -3.71
N ARG A 179 14.90 -9.50 -4.68
CA ARG A 179 14.83 -8.03 -4.48
C ARG A 179 13.99 -7.63 -3.26
N ALA A 180 12.93 -8.38 -2.94
CA ALA A 180 12.10 -8.12 -1.77
C ALA A 180 12.83 -8.29 -0.42
N SER A 181 14.00 -8.94 -0.37
CA SER A 181 14.73 -9.13 0.90
C SER A 181 15.18 -7.82 1.54
N ILE A 182 15.33 -6.75 0.75
CA ILE A 182 15.69 -5.41 1.27
C ILE A 182 14.53 -4.74 2.02
N HIS A 183 13.30 -5.24 1.89
CA HIS A 183 12.12 -4.65 2.54
C HIS A 183 11.85 -5.21 3.93
N SER A 184 12.53 -6.29 4.33
CA SER A 184 12.42 -6.80 5.69
C SER A 184 13.14 -5.89 6.69
N ALA A 185 12.60 -5.78 7.91
CA ALA A 185 13.25 -5.12 9.03
C ALA A 185 13.63 -3.65 8.71
N ALA A 186 14.88 -3.25 8.96
CA ALA A 186 15.39 -1.92 8.65
C ALA A 186 16.35 -1.90 7.45
N ASN A 187 16.41 -2.97 6.64
CA ASN A 187 17.45 -3.14 5.61
C ASN A 187 17.48 -1.96 4.60
N LEU A 188 16.34 -1.56 4.05
CA LEU A 188 16.28 -0.41 3.14
C LEU A 188 16.65 0.92 3.83
N LEU A 189 16.41 1.06 5.14
CA LEU A 189 16.85 2.24 5.90
C LEU A 189 18.39 2.30 5.97
N HIS A 190 19.07 1.17 6.13
CA HIS A 190 20.53 1.10 6.08
C HIS A 190 21.09 1.41 4.69
N VAL A 191 20.42 0.93 3.64
CA VAL A 191 20.74 1.32 2.25
C VAL A 191 20.58 2.83 2.06
N THR A 192 19.46 3.41 2.52
CA THR A 192 19.20 4.86 2.43
C THR A 192 20.34 5.69 3.01
N ARG A 193 20.86 5.30 4.18
CA ARG A 193 21.99 5.97 4.84
C ARG A 193 23.31 5.88 4.06
N THR A 194 23.45 4.84 3.22
CA THR A 194 24.67 4.60 2.43
C THR A 194 24.64 5.36 1.11
N VAL A 195 23.47 5.50 0.49
CA VAL A 195 23.30 6.23 -0.78
C VAL A 195 23.47 7.75 -0.60
N ASP A 196 23.30 8.28 0.62
CA ASP A 196 23.49 9.69 1.00
C ASP A 196 22.79 10.67 0.02
N LEU A 197 21.47 10.55 -0.04
CA LEU A 197 20.65 11.35 -0.95
C LEU A 197 20.53 12.82 -0.47
N PRO A 198 20.74 13.81 -1.36
CA PRO A 198 20.39 15.20 -1.05
C PRO A 198 18.95 15.33 -0.57
N ALA A 199 18.71 16.23 0.38
CA ALA A 199 17.37 16.50 0.91
C ALA A 199 16.37 16.80 -0.21
N GLY A 200 15.21 16.16 -0.17
CA GLY A 200 14.15 16.27 -1.19
C GLY A 200 14.41 15.50 -2.48
N SER A 201 15.60 14.92 -2.68
CA SER A 201 15.85 14.04 -3.82
C SER A 201 15.37 12.61 -3.54
N TRP A 202 15.10 11.86 -4.62
CA TRP A 202 14.68 10.48 -4.53
C TRP A 202 15.35 9.62 -5.62
N ARG A 203 15.26 8.29 -5.46
CA ARG A 203 15.69 7.28 -6.45
C ARG A 203 14.62 6.23 -6.65
N ALA A 204 14.48 5.79 -7.90
CA ALA A 204 13.73 4.58 -8.24
C ALA A 204 14.66 3.37 -8.17
N TYR A 205 14.22 2.29 -7.52
CA TYR A 205 14.95 1.02 -7.52
C TYR A 205 14.07 -0.16 -7.94
N LYS A 206 14.71 -1.21 -8.43
CA LYS A 206 14.06 -2.42 -8.92
C LYS A 206 13.50 -3.23 -7.75
N VAL A 207 12.29 -3.72 -7.91
CA VAL A 207 11.57 -4.50 -6.88
C VAL A 207 11.06 -5.81 -7.47
N SER A 208 10.82 -6.80 -6.59
CA SER A 208 9.90 -7.92 -6.90
C SER A 208 8.50 -7.62 -6.41
N TRP A 209 8.40 -7.09 -5.19
CA TRP A 209 7.22 -6.53 -4.55
C TRP A 209 7.68 -5.75 -3.32
N ILE A 210 6.83 -4.88 -2.79
CA ILE A 210 7.11 -3.96 -1.68
C ILE A 210 6.24 -4.33 -0.48
N GLY A 211 4.93 -4.35 -0.71
CA GLY A 211 3.90 -4.57 0.31
C GLY A 211 3.48 -3.28 1.02
N GLY A 212 2.37 -3.31 1.74
CA GLY A 212 1.88 -2.33 2.73
C GLY A 212 1.67 -0.85 2.34
N CYS A 213 2.49 -0.24 1.47
CA CYS A 213 2.42 1.16 1.06
C CYS A 213 2.79 1.30 -0.42
N VAL A 214 1.82 1.09 -1.30
CA VAL A 214 2.02 1.07 -2.76
C VAL A 214 1.03 1.97 -3.46
N LEU A 215 1.55 2.95 -4.20
CA LEU A 215 0.80 3.87 -5.05
C LEU A 215 0.69 3.30 -6.45
N TYR A 216 -0.54 3.14 -6.94
CA TYR A 216 -0.81 2.68 -8.29
C TYR A 216 -1.37 3.79 -9.16
N ASP A 217 -1.02 3.76 -10.45
CA ASP A 217 -1.92 4.27 -11.48
C ASP A 217 -3.17 3.38 -11.50
N ARG A 218 -4.32 3.97 -11.16
CA ARG A 218 -5.56 3.21 -10.98
C ARG A 218 -5.99 2.53 -12.27
N ALA A 219 -5.80 3.16 -13.43
CA ALA A 219 -6.20 2.59 -14.71
C ALA A 219 -5.33 1.36 -15.03
N LYS A 220 -4.02 1.44 -14.78
CA LYS A 220 -3.09 0.32 -14.97
C LYS A 220 -3.32 -0.81 -13.98
N LEU A 221 -3.66 -0.51 -12.73
CA LEU A 221 -4.08 -1.53 -11.76
C LEU A 221 -5.34 -2.26 -12.23
N VAL A 222 -6.35 -1.53 -12.70
CA VAL A 222 -7.60 -2.14 -13.21
C VAL A 222 -7.34 -2.94 -14.49
N ASP A 223 -6.52 -2.46 -15.41
CA ASP A 223 -6.10 -3.17 -16.62
C ASP A 223 -5.39 -4.50 -16.28
N SER A 224 -4.60 -4.52 -15.21
CA SER A 224 -3.98 -5.73 -14.67
C SER A 224 -4.94 -6.66 -13.93
N GLY A 225 -6.24 -6.33 -13.83
CA GLY A 225 -7.27 -7.11 -13.14
C GLY A 225 -7.56 -6.67 -11.71
N GLY A 226 -6.87 -5.64 -11.22
CA GLY A 226 -7.01 -5.10 -9.87
C GLY A 226 -6.90 -6.18 -8.80
N PHE A 227 -7.91 -6.25 -7.94
CA PHE A 227 -8.02 -7.28 -6.91
C PHE A 227 -9.09 -8.33 -7.22
N ASP A 228 -9.67 -8.35 -8.44
CA ASP A 228 -10.81 -9.23 -8.78
C ASP A 228 -10.49 -10.74 -8.72
N PHE A 229 -9.20 -11.10 -8.65
CA PHE A 229 -8.76 -12.47 -8.37
C PHE A 229 -9.26 -12.99 -7.01
N TRP A 230 -9.74 -12.12 -6.11
CA TRP A 230 -10.38 -12.50 -4.85
C TRP A 230 -11.46 -13.56 -5.02
N ARG A 231 -12.14 -13.61 -6.18
CA ARG A 231 -13.19 -14.59 -6.50
C ARG A 231 -12.67 -16.02 -6.67
N ARG A 232 -11.35 -16.19 -6.80
CA ARG A 232 -10.66 -17.46 -7.06
C ARG A 232 -9.78 -17.93 -5.90
N VAL A 233 -9.52 -17.06 -4.92
CA VAL A 233 -8.75 -17.41 -3.72
C VAL A 233 -9.70 -17.73 -2.57
N GLN A 234 -9.27 -18.60 -1.66
CA GLN A 234 -10.03 -18.93 -0.46
C GLN A 234 -10.15 -17.71 0.47
N GLU A 235 -11.15 -17.67 1.35
CA GLU A 235 -11.36 -16.54 2.27
C GLU A 235 -10.14 -16.26 3.16
N LYS A 236 -9.45 -17.32 3.62
CA LYS A 236 -8.19 -17.22 4.34
C LYS A 236 -7.03 -17.30 3.35
N HIS A 237 -6.36 -16.19 3.14
CA HIS A 237 -5.18 -16.09 2.27
C HIS A 237 -4.28 -14.94 2.74
N GLN A 238 -3.06 -14.89 2.19
CA GLN A 238 -2.14 -13.76 2.30
C GLN A 238 -1.50 -13.45 0.94
N GLY A 239 -0.77 -12.34 0.83
CA GLY A 239 -0.03 -11.98 -0.38
C GLY A 239 -0.92 -11.50 -1.53
N GLU A 240 -2.13 -11.01 -1.25
CA GLU A 240 -3.02 -10.42 -2.24
C GLU A 240 -2.43 -9.12 -2.82
N ASP A 241 -1.72 -8.37 -2.00
CA ASP A 241 -0.98 -7.18 -2.40
C ASP A 241 0.20 -7.56 -3.31
N VAL A 242 0.94 -8.62 -2.99
CA VAL A 242 2.02 -9.16 -3.83
C VAL A 242 1.46 -9.63 -5.18
N ALA A 243 0.32 -10.33 -5.18
CA ALA A 243 -0.33 -10.79 -6.40
C ALA A 243 -0.72 -9.63 -7.34
N ALA A 244 -1.31 -8.57 -6.79
CA ALA A 244 -1.64 -7.35 -7.55
C ALA A 244 -0.37 -6.65 -8.07
N GLN A 245 0.67 -6.54 -7.25
CA GLN A 245 1.96 -5.94 -7.65
C GLN A 245 2.60 -6.70 -8.81
N LEU A 246 2.67 -8.02 -8.74
CA LEU A 246 3.24 -8.85 -9.82
C LEU A 246 2.44 -8.69 -11.13
N ALA A 247 1.11 -8.66 -11.06
CA ALA A 247 0.25 -8.47 -12.23
C ALA A 247 0.41 -7.08 -12.88
N VAL A 248 0.65 -6.04 -12.07
CA VAL A 248 0.96 -4.70 -12.58
C VAL A 248 2.40 -4.64 -13.11
N LEU A 249 3.37 -5.20 -12.38
CA LEU A 249 4.77 -5.21 -12.76
C LEU A 249 4.99 -5.86 -14.13
N ALA A 250 4.31 -6.99 -14.39
CA ALA A 250 4.43 -7.74 -15.64
C ALA A 250 3.86 -6.99 -16.87
N ARG A 251 2.97 -6.01 -16.67
CA ARG A 251 2.31 -5.27 -17.76
C ARG A 251 2.81 -3.84 -17.92
N HIS A 252 3.06 -3.17 -16.79
CA HIS A 252 3.22 -1.72 -16.72
C HIS A 252 4.51 -1.27 -16.01
N GLY A 253 5.31 -2.22 -15.52
CA GLY A 253 6.51 -1.92 -14.72
C GLY A 253 6.18 -1.34 -13.34
N GLY A 254 7.20 -1.22 -12.50
CA GLY A 254 7.06 -0.72 -11.15
C GLY A 254 8.41 -0.48 -10.47
N ALA A 255 8.40 0.33 -9.42
CA ALA A 255 9.61 0.70 -8.70
C ALA A 255 9.37 0.86 -7.20
N GLY A 256 10.40 0.61 -6.41
CA GLY A 256 10.46 1.15 -5.06
C GLY A 256 11.03 2.57 -5.07
N VAL A 257 10.69 3.36 -4.06
CA VAL A 257 11.18 4.74 -3.88
C VAL A 257 12.10 4.83 -2.67
N LEU A 258 13.24 5.50 -2.84
CA LEU A 258 14.24 5.78 -1.82
C LEU A 258 14.40 7.32 -1.69
N PRO A 259 14.39 7.93 -0.48
CA PRO A 259 14.05 7.29 0.79
C PRO A 259 12.57 6.89 0.84
N SER A 260 12.25 5.88 1.65
CA SER A 260 10.88 5.42 1.83
C SER A 260 10.07 6.45 2.64
N GLY A 261 10.47 6.73 3.88
CA GLY A 261 9.69 7.55 4.81
C GLY A 261 8.40 6.87 5.28
N ALA A 262 8.28 5.55 5.11
CA ALA A 262 7.22 4.73 5.68
C ALA A 262 7.77 3.86 6.81
N TYR A 263 7.10 3.85 7.96
CA TYR A 263 7.50 3.14 9.16
C TYR A 263 6.39 2.22 9.64
N HIS A 264 6.72 0.94 9.80
CA HIS A 264 5.79 -0.05 10.30
C HIS A 264 5.67 0.08 11.83
N LEU A 265 4.47 -0.01 12.37
CA LEU A 265 4.23 0.07 13.82
C LEU A 265 4.63 -1.19 14.57
N GLU A 266 4.92 -2.28 13.84
CA GLU A 266 5.36 -3.57 14.39
C GLU A 266 4.30 -4.22 15.30
N SER A 267 3.03 -3.85 15.09
CA SER A 267 1.89 -4.50 15.72
C SER A 267 1.78 -5.97 15.28
N PRO A 268 1.36 -6.89 16.16
CA PRO A 268 1.13 -8.28 15.79
C PRO A 268 0.17 -8.39 14.60
N THR A 269 0.51 -9.22 13.62
CA THR A 269 -0.34 -9.43 12.45
C THR A 269 -1.73 -9.94 12.85
N THR A 270 -2.77 -9.42 12.19
CA THR A 270 -4.16 -9.89 12.37
C THR A 270 -4.49 -11.09 11.49
N VAL A 271 -3.58 -11.47 10.58
CA VAL A 271 -3.64 -12.69 9.75
C VAL A 271 -2.67 -13.70 10.34
N THR A 272 -3.18 -14.54 11.24
CA THR A 272 -2.40 -15.59 11.92
C THR A 272 -2.46 -16.95 11.22
N ASP A 273 -3.38 -17.12 10.28
CA ASP A 273 -3.69 -18.39 9.61
C ASP A 273 -3.28 -18.29 8.12
N ARG A 274 -2.28 -19.08 7.70
CA ARG A 274 -1.44 -18.84 6.51
C ARG A 274 -1.48 -20.01 5.51
N ASP A 275 -2.65 -20.56 5.25
CA ASP A 275 -2.77 -21.80 4.46
C ASP A 275 -2.57 -21.60 2.95
N VAL A 276 -2.78 -20.39 2.41
CA VAL A 276 -2.74 -20.11 0.96
C VAL A 276 -2.10 -18.75 0.65
N GLU A 277 -1.14 -18.76 -0.28
CA GLU A 277 -0.53 -17.57 -0.87
C GLU A 277 -1.30 -17.14 -2.13
N ALA A 278 -1.95 -15.98 -2.12
CA ALA A 278 -2.77 -15.50 -3.23
C ALA A 278 -1.97 -15.32 -4.53
N TRP A 279 -0.67 -15.01 -4.44
CA TRP A 279 0.20 -14.88 -5.60
C TRP A 279 0.41 -16.22 -6.32
N GLU A 280 0.34 -17.38 -5.64
CA GLU A 280 0.45 -18.69 -6.29
C GLU A 280 -0.70 -18.92 -7.27
N VAL A 281 -1.93 -18.54 -6.86
CA VAL A 281 -3.13 -18.68 -7.69
C VAL A 281 -3.06 -17.76 -8.91
N VAL A 282 -2.61 -16.52 -8.73
CA VAL A 282 -2.49 -15.57 -9.85
C VAL A 282 -1.41 -16.00 -10.84
N LEU A 283 -0.26 -16.49 -10.36
CA LEU A 283 0.82 -16.95 -11.24
C LEU A 283 0.46 -18.24 -11.99
N ALA A 284 -0.31 -19.15 -11.39
CA ALA A 284 -0.75 -20.39 -12.03
C ALA A 284 -1.71 -20.13 -13.23
N ASP A 285 -2.56 -19.11 -13.15
CA ASP A 285 -3.50 -18.78 -14.22
C ASP A 285 -2.81 -18.15 -15.44
N GLU A 286 -1.69 -17.45 -15.25
CA GLU A 286 -0.87 -16.96 -16.36
C GLU A 286 -0.20 -18.08 -17.16
N ASP A 287 0.04 -19.23 -16.52
CA ASP A 287 0.69 -20.39 -17.13
C ASP A 287 -0.33 -21.31 -17.84
N THR A 288 -1.63 -21.02 -17.72
CA THR A 288 -2.67 -21.73 -18.47
C THR A 288 -2.82 -21.11 -19.86
N PRO A 289 -2.52 -21.84 -20.96
CA PRO A 289 -2.64 -21.29 -22.31
C PRO A 289 -4.08 -20.82 -22.55
N GLN A 290 -4.21 -19.56 -22.96
CA GLN A 290 -5.50 -18.98 -23.30
C GLN A 290 -6.09 -19.79 -24.48
N PRO A 291 -7.32 -20.32 -24.38
CA PRO A 291 -7.92 -21.03 -25.50
C PRO A 291 -8.06 -20.05 -26.67
N ALA A 292 -7.61 -20.51 -27.85
CA ALA A 292 -7.58 -19.76 -29.10
C ALA A 292 -8.98 -19.27 -29.53
#